data_AF-A0A351LZC9-F1
#
_entry.id   AF-A0A351LZC9-F1
#
_cell.length_a   1.000
_cell.length_b   1.000
_cell.length_c   1.000
_cell.angle_alpha   90.00
_cell.angle_beta   90.00
_cell.angle_gamma   90.00
#
_symmetry.space_group_name_H-M   'P 1'
#
loop_
_entity.id
_entity.type
_entity.pdbx_description
1 polymer ?
#
loop_
_entity_poly.entity_id
_entity_poly.type
_entity_poly.pdbx_seq_one_letter_code
_entity_poly.pdbx_strand_id
1 'polypeptide(L)' 'METSRIRIGLLGCGHVGAALVSLVAERRGEVERRTGLDLEVTRIAVRNTALDRNVPVDSAAFTTDAAALVV' A
#
# COMPACT_ATOMS: atom_id res chain seq x y z
N MET A 1 11.75 -20.62 5.93
CA MET A 1 12.34 -19.51 5.16
C MET A 1 12.17 -18.27 6.00
N GLU A 2 13.19 -17.41 6.09
CA GLU A 2 13.08 -16.16 6.85
C GLU A 2 12.18 -15.19 6.08
N THR A 3 11.14 -14.67 6.74
CA THR A 3 10.22 -13.71 6.13
C THR A 3 10.82 -12.30 6.21
N SER A 4 10.88 -11.58 5.09
CA SER A 4 11.30 -10.19 5.04
C SER A 4 10.09 -9.28 4.84
N ARG A 5 9.86 -8.34 5.77
CA ARG A 5 8.77 -7.37 5.66
C ARG A 5 9.17 -6.20 4.78
N ILE A 6 8.37 -5.97 3.74
CA ILE A 6 8.55 -4.86 2.79
C ILE A 6 7.39 -3.87 2.95
N ARG A 7 7.72 -2.65 3.37
CA ARG A 7 6.77 -1.54 3.46
C ARG A 7 6.75 -0.79 2.13
N ILE A 8 5.56 -0.64 1.57
CA ILE A 8 5.34 -0.03 0.26
C ILE A 8 4.74 1.36 0.44
N GLY A 9 5.35 2.34 -0.22
CA GLY A 9 4.77 3.65 -0.48
C GLY A 9 4.17 3.68 -1.89
N LEU A 10 2.95 4.18 -2.04
CA LEU A 10 2.25 4.26 -3.32
C LEU A 10 2.01 5.70 -3.77
N LEU A 11 2.42 6.04 -4.99
CA LEU A 11 2.13 7.33 -5.61
C LEU A 11 0.84 7.24 -6.44
N GLY A 12 -0.25 7.77 -5.89
CA GLY A 12 -1.58 7.74 -6.48
C GLY A 12 -2.42 6.55 -6.03
N CYS A 13 -3.72 6.80 -5.83
CA CYS A 13 -4.71 5.78 -5.49
C CYS A 13 -6.03 6.13 -6.17
N GLY A 14 -6.01 6.07 -7.51
CA GLY A 14 -7.21 6.01 -8.35
C GLY A 14 -7.60 4.56 -8.62
N HIS A 15 -8.27 4.25 -9.73
CA HIS A 15 -8.72 2.88 -10.04
C HIS A 15 -7.62 1.82 -9.94
N VAL A 16 -6.47 2.07 -10.57
CA VAL A 16 -5.35 1.12 -10.57
C VAL A 16 -4.71 0.99 -9.19
N GLY A 17 -4.44 2.11 -8.53
CA GLY A 17 -3.82 2.11 -7.20
C GLY A 17 -4.72 1.45 -6.15
N ALA A 18 -6.02 1.71 -6.18
CA ALA A 18 -6.97 1.09 -5.26
C ALA A 18 -7.06 -0.42 -5.46
N ALA A 19 -7.16 -0.89 -6.71
CA ALA A 19 -7.15 -2.32 -7.02
C ALA A 19 -5.84 -2.99 -6.57
N LEU A 20 -4.69 -2.32 -6.76
CA LEU A 20 -3.39 -2.82 -6.29
C LEU A 20 -3.37 -2.97 -4.76
N VAL A 21 -3.84 -1.96 -4.01
CA VAL A 21 -3.87 -2.02 -2.54
C VAL A 21 -4.72 -3.18 -2.05
N SER A 22 -5.91 -3.38 -2.62
CA SER A 22 -6.77 -4.52 -2.28
C SER A 22 -6.12 -5.86 -2.62
N LEU A 23 -5.53 -6.00 -3.81
CA LEU A 23 -4.83 -7.22 -4.21
C LEU A 23 -3.64 -7.54 -3.29
N VAL A 24 -2.86 -6.54 -2.89
CA VAL A 24 -1.75 -6.73 -1.95
C VAL A 24 -2.26 -7.24 -0.61
N ALA A 25 -3.33 -6.65 -0.07
CA ALA A 25 -3.92 -7.09 1.19
C ALA A 25 -4.49 -8.52 1.10
N GLU A 26 -5.24 -8.83 0.03
CA GLU A 26 -5.86 -10.14 -0.19
C GLU A 26 -4.83 -11.25 -0.43
N ARG A 27 -3.73 -10.94 -1.12
CA ARG A 27 -2.73 -11.92 -1.55
C ARG A 27 -1.47 -11.94 -0.71
N ARG A 28 -1.37 -11.11 0.35
CA ARG A 28 -0.20 -10.99 1.24
C ARG A 28 0.38 -12.34 1.65
N GLY A 29 -0.46 -13.25 2.18
CA GLY A 29 -0.04 -14.57 2.62
C GLY A 29 0.35 -15.52 1.47
N GLU A 30 -0.20 -15.35 0.27
CA GLU A 30 0.24 -16.13 -0.91
C GLU A 30 1.63 -15.69 -1.36
N VAL A 31 1.86 -14.37 -1.43
CA VAL A 31 3.16 -13.79 -1.79
C VAL A 31 4.22 -14.21 -0.78
N GLU A 32 3.92 -14.11 0.52
CA GLU A 32 4.84 -14.54 1.58
C GLU A 32 5.23 -16.01 1.44
N ARG A 33 4.26 -16.93 1.27
CA ARG A 33 4.56 -18.36 1.10
C ARG A 33 5.43 -18.65 -0.11
N ARG A 34 5.23 -17.93 -1.23
CA ARG A 34 5.92 -18.19 -2.50
C ARG A 34 7.29 -17.52 -2.59
N THR A 35 7.49 -16.41 -1.88
CA THR A 35 8.66 -15.52 -2.08
C THR A 35 9.44 -15.24 -0.80
N GLY A 36 8.86 -15.51 0.38
CA GLY A 36 9.38 -15.07 1.66
C GLY A 36 9.18 -13.58 1.95
N LEU A 37 8.41 -12.86 1.11
CA LEU A 37 8.16 -11.42 1.27
C LEU A 37 6.80 -11.14 1.90
N ASP A 38 6.81 -10.41 3.01
CA ASP A 38 5.63 -9.89 3.68
C ASP A 38 5.36 -8.45 3.21
N LEU A 39 4.46 -8.28 2.23
CA LEU A 39 4.18 -6.99 1.59
C LEU A 39 3.10 -6.21 2.34
N GLU A 40 3.36 -4.93 2.62
CA GLU A 40 2.42 -4.05 3.32
C GLU A 40 2.42 -2.64 2.73
N VAL A 41 1.27 -2.17 2.25
CA VAL A 41 1.11 -0.77 1.83
C VAL A 41 0.91 0.09 3.08
N THR A 42 1.86 0.99 3.35
CA THR A 42 1.89 1.77 4.61
C THR A 42 1.70 3.26 4.41
N ARG A 43 1.97 3.78 3.20
CA ARG A 43 1.76 5.18 2.85
C ARG A 43 1.28 5.32 1.41
N ILE A 44 0.40 6.29 1.18
CA ILE A 44 -0.15 6.59 -0.14
C ILE A 44 -0.16 8.10 -0.35
N ALA A 45 0.58 8.58 -1.34
CA ALA A 45 0.50 9.99 -1.75
C ALA A 45 -0.64 10.20 -2.74
N VAL A 46 -1.53 11.15 -2.48
CA VAL A 46 -2.68 11.49 -3.31
C VAL A 46 -2.89 13.00 -3.34
N ARG A 47 -3.62 13.51 -4.34
CA ARG A 47 -3.95 14.94 -4.43
C ARG A 47 -4.99 15.42 -3.42
N ASN A 48 -5.89 14.54 -2.98
CA ASN A 48 -6.96 14.87 -2.04
C ASN A 48 -7.17 13.71 -1.06
N THR A 49 -6.82 13.90 0.20
CA THR A 49 -6.92 12.88 1.26
C THR A 49 -8.35 12.69 1.79
N ALA A 50 -9.26 13.63 1.53
CA ALA A 50 -10.65 13.56 2.00
C ALA A 50 -11.54 12.65 1.14
N LEU A 51 -11.08 12.22 -0.04
CA LEU A 51 -11.82 11.27 -0.87
C LEU A 51 -11.68 9.85 -0.31
N ASP A 52 -12.82 9.24 0.02
CA ASP A 52 -12.87 7.80 0.27
C ASP A 52 -12.55 7.05 -1.02
N ARG A 53 -11.62 6.10 -0.91
CA ARG A 53 -11.10 5.28 -2.00
C ARG A 53 -11.50 3.81 -1.86
N ASN A 54 -12.23 3.46 -0.79
CA ASN A 54 -12.70 2.11 -0.51
C ASN A 54 -11.57 1.06 -0.58
N VAL A 55 -10.48 1.32 0.14
CA VAL A 55 -9.29 0.46 0.23
C VAL A 55 -9.02 0.06 1.68
N PRO A 56 -8.46 -1.13 1.93
CA PRO A 56 -8.20 -1.64 3.29
C PRO A 56 -6.94 -1.04 3.92
N VAL A 57 -6.84 0.29 3.96
CA VAL A 57 -5.75 1.03 4.60
C VAL A 57 -6.32 2.13 5.48
N ASP A 58 -5.62 2.46 6.57
CA ASP A 58 -6.02 3.56 7.45
C ASP A 58 -6.02 4.90 6.69
N SER A 59 -6.99 5.75 6.98
CA SER A 59 -7.04 7.15 6.54
C SER A 59 -5.73 7.93 6.80
N ALA A 60 -5.04 7.62 7.90
CA ALA A 60 -3.76 8.23 8.27
C ALA A 60 -2.60 7.84 7.36
N ALA A 61 -2.74 6.79 6.53
CA ALA A 61 -1.74 6.40 5.54
C ALA A 61 -1.71 7.35 4.33
N PHE A 62 -2.76 8.16 4.14
CA PHE A 62 -2.85 9.09 3.01
C PHE A 62 -2.15 10.42 3.31
N THR A 63 -1.36 10.88 2.37
CA THR A 63 -0.67 12.17 2.43
C THR A 63 -0.77 12.91 1.09
N THR A 64 -0.61 14.23 1.12
CA THR A 64 -0.41 15.03 -0.10
C THR A 64 1.06 15.23 -0.43
N ASP A 65 1.97 14.87 0.47
CA ASP A 65 3.42 14.96 0.28
C ASP A 65 3.97 13.66 -0.31
N ALA A 66 4.21 13.66 -1.61
CA ALA A 66 4.81 12.54 -2.33
C ALA A 66 6.30 12.32 -1.98
N ALA A 67 7.04 13.38 -1.65
CA ALA A 67 8.45 13.28 -1.33
C ALA A 67 8.65 12.57 0.01
N ALA A 68 7.73 12.74 0.96
CA ALA A 68 7.72 12.04 2.24
C ALA A 68 7.61 10.51 2.17
N LEU A 69 7.37 9.92 0.98
CA LEU A 69 7.36 8.47 0.80
C LEU A 69 8.76 7.89 0.56
N VAL A 70 9.74 8.72 0.19
CA VAL A 70 11.12 8.30 -0.04
C VAL A 70 11.94 8.60 1.21
N VAL A 71 12.67 7.59 1.70
CA VAL A 71 13.58 7.67 2.86
C VAL A 71 14.91 7.03 2.53
#